data_AF-A0A2M7CBY8-F1
#
_entry.id   AF-A0A2M7CBY8-F1
#
_cell.length_a   1.000
_cell.length_b   1.000
_cell.length_c   1.000
_cell.angle_alpha   90.00
_cell.angle_beta   90.00
_cell.angle_gamma   90.00
#
_symmetry.space_group_name_H-M   'P 1'
#
loop_
_entity.id
_entity.type
_entity.pdbx_description
1 polymer ?
#
loop_
_entity_poly.entity_id
_entity_poly.type
_entity_poly.pdbx_seq_one_letter_code
_entity_poly.pdbx_strand_id
1 'polypeptide(L)' 'GEIEDVIHIPVDIRIINNAPPYFIYNVLKGGIVIVDKDRSLRSDFEGLVYKKYFDFQHLRNEYLREIINAPL' A
#
# COMPACT_ATOMS: atom_id res chain seq x y z
N GLY A 1 -0.02 -17.24 -15.48
CA GLY A 1 -0.25 -17.87 -14.15
C GLY A 1 -1.74 -17.99 -13.91
N GLU A 2 -2.23 -18.85 -13.01
CA GLU A 2 -3.64 -19.28 -12.98
C GLU A 2 -4.69 -18.14 -13.14
N ILE A 3 -4.45 -16.96 -12.54
CA ILE A 3 -5.32 -15.80 -12.71
C ILE A 3 -5.20 -15.19 -14.11
N GLU A 4 -3.98 -14.88 -14.57
CA GLU A 4 -3.71 -14.32 -15.90
C GLU A 4 -4.27 -15.19 -17.01
N ASP A 5 -4.20 -16.51 -16.84
CA ASP A 5 -4.67 -17.48 -17.83
C ASP A 5 -6.20 -17.44 -17.97
N VAL A 6 -6.93 -17.13 -16.89
CA VAL A 6 -8.39 -16.97 -16.89
C VAL A 6 -8.79 -15.62 -17.49
N ILE A 7 -8.11 -14.54 -17.14
CA ILE A 7 -8.52 -13.17 -17.51
C ILE A 7 -7.82 -12.61 -18.75
N HIS A 8 -6.85 -13.35 -19.31
CA HIS A 8 -6.11 -13.03 -20.52
C HIS A 8 -5.43 -11.64 -20.52
N ILE A 9 -5.08 -11.14 -19.33
CA ILE A 9 -4.33 -9.90 -19.14
C ILE A 9 -3.19 -10.15 -18.14
N PRO A 10 -2.02 -9.49 -18.31
CA PRO A 10 -0.92 -9.62 -17.37
C PRO A 10 -1.33 -9.05 -16.00
N VAL A 11 -1.02 -9.75 -14.91
CA VAL A 11 -1.31 -9.30 -13.55
C VAL A 11 -0.11 -9.36 -12.63
N ASP A 12 -0.01 -8.38 -11.74
CA ASP A 12 0.93 -8.38 -10.62
C ASP A 12 0.17 -8.70 -9.32
N ILE A 13 0.50 -9.84 -8.70
CA ILE A 13 -0.12 -10.29 -7.46
C ILE A 13 0.82 -9.98 -6.31
N ARG A 14 0.35 -9.18 -5.34
CA ARG A 14 1.12 -8.82 -4.16
C ARG A 14 0.38 -9.12 -2.87
N ILE A 15 1.10 -9.73 -1.93
CA ILE A 15 0.62 -9.96 -0.56
C ILE A 15 0.85 -8.69 0.25
N ILE A 16 -0.23 -8.04 0.70
CA ILE A 16 -0.13 -6.76 1.41
C ILE A 16 0.08 -6.91 2.92
N ASN A 17 -0.17 -8.08 3.51
CA ASN A 17 -0.13 -8.30 4.97
C ASN A 17 1.21 -7.91 5.62
N ASN A 18 2.32 -8.13 4.91
CA ASN A 18 3.69 -7.86 5.38
C ASN A 18 4.43 -6.87 4.47
N ALA A 19 3.72 -6.17 3.60
CA ALA A 19 4.34 -5.21 2.69
C ALA A 19 4.75 -3.91 3.42
N PRO A 20 5.66 -3.11 2.84
CA PRO A 20 6.03 -1.82 3.43
C PRO A 20 4.81 -0.92 3.64
N PRO A 21 4.70 -0.19 4.78
CA PRO A 21 3.53 0.64 5.09
C PRO A 21 3.16 1.64 3.99
N TYR A 22 4.17 2.20 3.31
CA TYR A 22 3.97 3.10 2.16
C TYR A 22 3.23 2.41 1.01
N PHE A 23 3.61 1.18 0.69
CA PHE A 23 2.99 0.39 -0.39
C PHE A 23 1.53 0.08 -0.04
N ILE A 24 1.28 -0.42 1.18
CA ILE A 24 -0.07 -0.75 1.63
C ILE A 24 -0.95 0.51 1.64
N TYR A 25 -0.45 1.65 2.15
CA TYR A 25 -1.17 2.91 2.11
C TYR A 25 -1.61 3.30 0.69
N ASN A 26 -0.73 3.16 -0.32
CA ASN A 26 -1.10 3.46 -1.70
C ASN A 26 -2.17 2.50 -2.25
N VAL A 27 -2.10 1.20 -1.89
CA VAL A 27 -3.15 0.23 -2.23
C VAL A 27 -4.48 0.62 -1.59
N LEU A 28 -4.50 1.00 -0.31
CA LEU A 28 -5.74 1.37 0.39
C LEU A 28 -6.31 2.72 -0.06
N LYS A 29 -5.45 3.69 -0.40
CA LYS A 29 -5.86 5.03 -0.81
C LYS A 29 -6.48 5.05 -2.22
N GLY A 30 -5.91 4.29 -3.15
CA GLY A 30 -6.30 4.33 -4.57
C GLY A 30 -6.94 3.04 -5.08
N GLY A 31 -6.91 1.96 -4.31
CA GLY A 31 -7.45 0.67 -4.72
C GLY A 31 -8.95 0.56 -4.57
N ILE A 32 -9.50 -0.43 -5.29
CA ILE A 32 -10.92 -0.79 -5.24
C ILE A 32 -11.01 -2.17 -4.59
N VAL A 33 -11.82 -2.28 -3.53
CA VAL A 33 -12.07 -3.57 -2.87
C VAL A 33 -13.01 -4.40 -3.74
N ILE A 34 -12.52 -5.52 -4.26
CA ILE A 34 -13.32 -6.45 -5.09
C ILE A 34 -14.09 -7.44 -4.22
N VAL A 35 -13.49 -7.88 -3.10
CA VAL A 35 -14.07 -8.84 -2.16
C VAL A 35 -13.78 -8.40 -0.73
N ASP A 36 -14.82 -8.37 0.10
CA ASP A 36 -14.74 -8.07 1.54
C ASP A 36 -15.53 -9.11 2.31
N LYS A 37 -14.83 -10.08 2.93
CA LYS A 37 -15.46 -11.16 3.70
C LYS A 37 -15.68 -10.79 5.17
N ASP A 38 -14.87 -9.88 5.69
CA ASP A 38 -14.92 -9.41 7.07
C ASP A 38 -14.57 -7.93 7.11
N ARG A 39 -15.63 -7.11 7.11
CA ARG A 39 -15.51 -5.66 7.09
C ARG A 39 -14.86 -5.11 8.35
N SER A 40 -15.04 -5.75 9.50
CA SER A 40 -14.44 -5.31 10.75
C SER A 40 -12.92 -5.50 10.70
N LEU A 41 -12.48 -6.69 10.30
CA LEU A 41 -11.05 -6.99 10.12
C LEU A 41 -10.39 -6.04 9.11
N ARG A 42 -11.06 -5.75 7.99
CA ARG A 42 -10.55 -4.79 7.00
C ARG A 42 -10.44 -3.38 7.58
N SER A 43 -11.46 -2.91 8.29
CA SER A 43 -11.47 -1.57 8.87
C SER A 43 -10.37 -1.39 9.91
N ASP A 44 -10.12 -2.41 10.75
CA ASP A 44 -9.03 -2.42 11.72
C ASP A 44 -7.65 -2.40 11.03
N PHE A 45 -7.49 -3.20 9.97
CA PHE A 45 -6.27 -3.21 9.16
C PHE A 45 -6.00 -1.86 8.51
N GLU A 46 -7.02 -1.24 7.91
CA GLU A 46 -6.92 0.10 7.31
C GLU A 46 -6.50 1.12 8.36
N GLY A 47 -7.19 1.18 9.50
CA GLY A 47 -6.85 2.10 10.58
C GLY A 47 -5.40 1.95 11.06
N LEU A 48 -4.91 0.72 11.21
CA LEU A 48 -3.54 0.44 11.59
C LEU A 48 -2.53 0.94 10.54
N VAL A 49 -2.81 0.74 9.25
CA VAL A 49 -1.94 1.18 8.16
C VAL A 49 -1.91 2.69 8.07
N TYR A 50 -3.06 3.37 8.13
CA TYR A 50 -3.13 4.82 8.10
C TYR A 50 -2.36 5.43 9.29
N LYS A 51 -2.55 4.90 10.50
CA LYS A 51 -1.78 5.32 11.68
C LYS A 51 -0.28 5.21 11.43
N LYS A 52 0.21 4.01 11.07
CA LYS A 52 1.63 3.78 10.79
C LYS A 52 2.15 4.72 9.70
N TYR A 53 1.42 4.89 8.60
CA TYR A 53 1.84 5.76 7.52
C TYR A 53 2.00 7.20 7.99
N PHE A 54 1.03 7.74 8.73
CA PHE A 54 1.07 9.13 9.20
C PHE A 54 2.14 9.36 10.26
N ASP A 55 2.38 8.39 11.14
CA ASP A 55 3.48 8.44 12.11
C ASP A 55 4.85 8.63 11.43
N PHE A 56 5.04 8.04 10.24
CA PHE A 56 6.30 8.11 9.48
C PHE A 56 6.29 9.10 8.30
N GLN A 57 5.14 9.72 7.97
CA GLN A 57 5.00 10.56 6.78
C GLN A 57 5.94 11.77 6.83
N HIS A 58 6.03 12.45 7.98
CA HIS A 58 6.85 13.63 8.13
C HIS A 58 8.33 13.31 7.86
N LEU A 59 8.85 12.28 8.53
CA LEU A 59 10.23 11.82 8.37
C LEU A 59 10.53 11.44 6.92
N ARG A 60 9.62 10.70 6.27
CA ARG A 60 9.77 10.35 4.85
C ARG A 60 9.87 11.59 3.96
N ASN A 61 9.05 12.60 4.21
CA ASN A 61 9.05 13.83 3.42
C ASN A 61 10.34 14.62 3.60
N GLU A 62 10.92 14.63 4.81
CA GLU A 62 12.21 15.24 5.08
C GLU A 62 13.34 14.51 4.35
N TYR A 63 13.44 13.19 4.49
CA TYR A 63 14.41 12.37 3.76
C TYR A 63 14.35 12.58 2.24
N LEU A 64 13.14 12.62 1.66
CA LEU A 64 12.98 12.85 0.23
C LEU A 64 13.40 14.27 -0.18
N ARG A 65 13.15 15.29 0.65
CA ARG A 65 13.63 16.66 0.39
C ARG A 65 15.15 16.72 0.38
N GLU A 66 15.82 16.05 1.29
CA GLU A 66 17.28 16.01 1.33
C GLU A 66 17.85 15.34 0.08
N ILE A 67 17.29 14.19 -0.32
CA ILE A 67 17.73 13.46 -1.52
C ILE A 67 17.53 14.29 -2.79
N ILE A 68 16.37 14.96 -2.93
CA ILE A 68 16.06 15.76 -4.12
C ILE A 68 16.98 16.98 -4.24
N ASN A 69 17.38 17.57 -3.11
CA ASN A 69 18.25 18.74 -3.08
C ASN A 69 19.74 18.40 -2.92
N ALA A 70 20.11 17.11 -2.94
CA ALA A 70 21.49 16.70 -2.81
C ALA A 70 22.31 17.18 -4.02
N PRO A 71 23.44 17.89 -3.81
CA PRO A 71 24.35 18.19 -4.91
C PRO A 71 24.91 16.88 -5.48
N LEU A 72 24.88 16.76 -6.82
CA LEU A 72 25.47 15.64 -7.57
C LEU A 72 26.99 15.57 -7.39
#